data_AF-A0A8T5L9D2-F1
#
_entry.id   AF-A0A8T5L9D2-F1
#
_cell.length_a   1.000
_cell.length_b   1.000
_cell.length_c   1.000
_cell.angle_alpha   90.00
_cell.angle_beta   90.00
_cell.angle_gamma   90.00
#
_symmetry.space_group_name_H-M   'P 1'
#
loop_
_entity.id
_entity.type
_entity.pdbx_description
1 polymer ?
#
loop_
_entity_poly.entity_id
_entity_poly.type
_entity_poly.pdbx_seq_one_letter_code
_entity_poly.pdbx_strand_id
1 'polypeptide(L)'
;NASIEQIISVAKTKMPNLLCNDLKAAVKTVIGTCVSLGILVENEPASELGHQIAGGKFSKEIAEGKTETPVEKKAALKEYFEKVKLEQEKAIKQEQAAKEAVAEAATTPAGGAVVKEADKKEEPKLEVKKK
;
A
#
# COMPACT_ATOMS: atom_id res chain seq x y z
N ASN A 1 -6.61 -1.90 -8.38
CA ASN A 1 -5.87 -2.77 -9.32
C ASN A 1 -5.66 -1.99 -10.60
N ALA A 2 -4.44 -1.92 -11.11
CA ALA A 2 -4.07 -1.16 -12.30
C ALA A 2 -3.66 -2.11 -13.44
N SER A 3 -3.91 -1.72 -14.69
CA SER A 3 -3.46 -2.48 -15.86
C SER A 3 -2.10 -2.01 -16.36
N ILE A 4 -1.38 -2.88 -17.07
CA ILE A 4 -0.06 -2.54 -17.61
C ILE A 4 -0.11 -1.38 -18.62
N GLU A 5 -1.19 -1.27 -19.40
CA GLU A 5 -1.32 -0.19 -20.38
C GLU A 5 -1.58 1.16 -19.69
N GLN A 6 -2.23 1.18 -18.52
CA GLN A 6 -2.34 2.38 -17.68
C GLN A 6 -0.97 2.79 -17.13
N ILE A 7 -0.15 1.83 -16.70
CA ILE A 7 1.22 2.12 -16.25
C ILE A 7 2.06 2.69 -17.39
N ILE A 8 1.96 2.13 -18.60
CA ILE A 8 2.65 2.64 -19.80
C ILE A 8 2.18 4.07 -20.12
N SER A 9 0.88 4.37 -20.01
CA SER A 9 0.34 5.72 -20.22
C SER A 9 0.88 6.73 -19.19
N VAL A 10 0.93 6.35 -17.91
CA VAL A 10 1.52 7.19 -16.86
C VAL A 10 3.01 7.39 -17.08
N ALA A 11 3.73 6.34 -17.46
CA ALA A 11 5.15 6.40 -17.76
C ALA A 11 5.42 7.36 -18.92
N LYS A 12 4.66 7.26 -20.04
CA LYS A 12 4.76 8.19 -21.18
C LYS A 12 4.49 9.63 -20.79
N THR A 13 3.41 9.89 -20.05
CA THR A 13 3.07 11.24 -19.58
C THR A 13 4.16 11.83 -18.67
N LYS A 14 4.82 10.99 -17.87
CA LYS A 14 5.88 11.40 -16.95
C LYS A 14 7.29 11.33 -17.53
N MET A 15 7.51 10.76 -18.72
CA MET A 15 8.84 10.66 -19.35
C MET A 15 9.66 11.94 -19.31
N PRO A 16 9.14 13.15 -19.63
CA PRO A 16 9.95 14.37 -19.58
C PRO A 16 10.39 14.77 -18.16
N ASN A 17 9.73 14.25 -17.13
CA ASN A 17 10.07 14.48 -15.72
C ASN A 17 10.91 13.33 -15.12
N LEU A 18 11.12 12.25 -15.86
CA LEU A 18 11.88 11.08 -15.41
C LEU A 18 13.27 11.09 -16.03
N LEU A 19 14.28 10.75 -15.24
CA LEU A 19 15.68 10.58 -15.71
C LEU A 19 15.91 9.22 -16.39
N CYS A 20 14.88 8.69 -17.08
CA CYS A 20 14.90 7.38 -17.69
C CYS A 20 15.25 7.49 -19.18
N ASN A 21 16.26 6.73 -19.62
CA ASN A 21 16.66 6.70 -21.03
C ASN A 21 15.70 5.87 -21.89
N ASP A 22 15.06 4.86 -21.29
CA ASP A 22 14.18 3.91 -21.98
C ASP A 22 12.79 3.90 -21.36
N LEU A 23 11.78 3.64 -22.19
CA LEU A 23 10.39 3.49 -21.74
C LEU A 23 10.23 2.32 -20.76
N LYS A 24 11.04 1.26 -20.92
CA LYS A 24 11.12 0.13 -19.97
C LYS A 24 11.61 0.58 -18.59
N ALA A 25 12.62 1.44 -18.53
CA ALA A 25 13.14 1.99 -17.28
C ALA A 25 12.11 2.92 -16.60
N ALA A 26 11.38 3.71 -17.39
CA ALA A 26 10.30 4.55 -16.88
C ALA A 26 9.15 3.72 -16.30
N VAL A 27 8.71 2.68 -17.01
CA VAL A 27 7.67 1.75 -16.52
C VAL A 27 8.09 1.09 -15.21
N LYS A 28 9.35 0.63 -15.10
CA LYS A 28 9.88 0.07 -13.85
C LYS A 28 9.88 1.07 -12.70
N THR A 29 10.18 2.34 -12.97
CA THR A 29 10.15 3.42 -11.97
C THR A 29 8.73 3.69 -11.47
N VAL A 30 7.75 3.74 -12.38
CA VAL A 30 6.34 3.89 -12.01
C VAL A 30 5.87 2.70 -11.17
N ILE A 31 6.23 1.46 -11.56
CA ILE A 31 5.90 0.26 -10.79
C ILE A 31 6.55 0.24 -9.42
N GLY A 32 7.80 0.70 -9.29
CA GLY A 32 8.47 0.85 -8.00
C GLY A 32 7.70 1.75 -7.04
N THR A 33 7.03 2.78 -7.57
CA THR A 33 6.14 3.63 -6.77
C THR A 33 4.89 2.86 -6.34
N CYS A 34 4.31 2.05 -7.23
CA CYS A 34 3.16 1.19 -6.93
C CYS A 34 3.45 0.17 -5.81
N VAL A 35 4.69 -0.30 -5.66
CA VAL A 35 5.11 -1.15 -4.54
C VAL A 35 4.91 -0.45 -3.21
N SER A 36 5.39 0.81 -3.11
CA SER A 36 5.30 1.59 -1.87
C SER A 36 3.85 1.95 -1.52
N LEU A 37 2.99 2.07 -2.53
CA LEU A 37 1.56 2.38 -2.38
C LEU A 37 0.69 1.12 -2.16
N GLY A 38 1.27 -0.09 -2.19
CA GLY A 38 0.50 -1.33 -2.06
C GLY A 38 -0.49 -1.58 -3.20
N ILE A 39 -0.21 -1.06 -4.40
CA ILE A 39 -1.09 -1.19 -5.56
C ILE A 39 -0.79 -2.50 -6.32
N LEU A 40 -1.81 -3.32 -6.54
CA LEU A 40 -1.75 -4.46 -7.45
C LEU A 40 -1.78 -4.01 -8.92
N VAL A 41 -0.97 -4.66 -9.75
CA VAL A 41 -0.89 -4.46 -11.20
C VAL A 41 -1.14 -5.80 -11.90
N GLU A 42 -2.09 -5.88 -12.82
CA GLU A 42 -2.48 -7.14 -13.50
C GLU A 42 -2.87 -8.28 -12.53
N ASN A 43 -3.44 -7.95 -11.36
CA ASN A 43 -3.72 -8.88 -10.25
C ASN A 43 -2.48 -9.49 -9.58
N GLU A 44 -1.28 -9.04 -9.93
CA GLU A 44 -0.03 -9.45 -9.28
C GLU A 44 0.52 -8.32 -8.38
N PRO A 45 1.29 -8.66 -7.34
CA PRO A 45 1.97 -7.65 -6.54
C PRO A 45 3.02 -6.93 -7.39
N ALA A 46 3.06 -5.59 -7.29
CA ALA A 46 3.98 -4.75 -8.05
C ALA A 46 5.47 -5.12 -7.84
N SER A 47 5.82 -5.69 -6.68
CA SER A 47 7.19 -6.13 -6.36
C SER A 47 7.66 -7.21 -7.33
N GLU A 48 6.84 -8.24 -7.52
CA GLU A 48 7.17 -9.37 -8.40
C GLU A 48 7.09 -8.95 -9.87
N LEU A 49 6.07 -8.16 -10.22
CA LEU A 49 5.88 -7.67 -11.57
C LEU A 49 7.07 -6.83 -12.07
N GLY A 50 7.69 -6.04 -11.18
CA GLY A 50 8.91 -5.29 -11.48
C GLY A 50 10.10 -6.17 -11.89
N HIS A 51 10.26 -7.35 -11.28
CA HIS A 51 11.26 -8.34 -11.65
C HIS A 51 10.92 -9.04 -12.96
N GLN A 52 9.65 -9.42 -13.14
CA GLN A 52 9.17 -10.06 -14.36
C GLN A 52 9.35 -9.16 -15.59
N ILE A 53 9.13 -7.85 -15.45
CA ILE A 53 9.38 -6.87 -16.53
C ILE A 53 10.87 -6.75 -16.85
N ALA A 54 11.74 -6.81 -15.84
CA ALA A 54 13.18 -6.88 -16.07
C ALA A 54 13.53 -8.13 -16.90
N GLY A 55 12.94 -9.28 -16.56
CA GLY A 55 13.04 -10.56 -17.29
C GLY A 55 12.37 -10.60 -18.66
N GLY A 56 11.68 -9.53 -19.06
CA GLY A 56 11.13 -9.36 -20.41
C GLY A 56 9.62 -9.55 -20.53
N LYS A 57 8.91 -9.85 -19.44
CA LYS A 57 7.43 -9.87 -19.42
C LYS A 57 6.91 -8.47 -19.81
N PHE A 58 5.92 -8.42 -20.69
CA PHE A 58 5.34 -7.19 -21.25
C PHE A 58 6.26 -6.32 -22.12
N SER A 59 7.42 -6.82 -22.56
CA SER A 59 8.34 -6.01 -23.38
C SER A 59 7.73 -5.56 -24.70
N LYS A 60 6.80 -6.35 -25.29
CA LYS A 60 6.12 -6.01 -26.54
C LYS A 60 5.17 -4.84 -26.35
N GLU A 61 4.34 -4.90 -25.30
CA GLU A 61 3.36 -3.88 -24.94
C GLU A 61 4.05 -2.56 -24.58
N ILE A 62 5.18 -2.63 -23.86
CA ILE A 62 6.02 -1.48 -23.52
C ILE A 62 6.66 -0.87 -24.77
N ALA A 63 7.19 -1.69 -25.68
CA ALA A 63 7.83 -1.22 -26.91
C ALA A 63 6.84 -0.61 -27.90
N GLU A 64 5.67 -1.23 -28.08
CA GLU A 64 4.57 -0.66 -28.86
C GLU A 64 3.94 0.55 -28.15
N GLY A 65 4.18 0.69 -26.85
CA GLY A 65 3.64 1.75 -26.03
C GLY A 65 2.11 1.75 -26.03
N LYS A 66 1.49 0.57 -26.02
CA LYS A 66 0.04 0.42 -25.97
C LYS A 66 -0.49 1.05 -24.68
N THR A 67 -1.31 2.08 -24.84
CA THR A 67 -1.95 2.82 -23.73
C THR A 67 -3.42 2.44 -23.54
N GLU A 68 -3.96 1.65 -24.48
CA GLU A 68 -5.36 1.26 -24.45
C GLU A 68 -5.52 -0.09 -23.77
N THR A 69 -5.97 -0.08 -22.51
CA THR A 69 -6.45 -1.30 -21.88
C THR A 69 -7.83 -1.66 -22.47
N PRO A 70 -7.98 -2.84 -23.09
CA PRO A 70 -9.26 -3.30 -23.62
C PRO A 70 -10.30 -3.41 -22.50
N VAL A 71 -11.56 -3.14 -22.86
CA VAL A 71 -12.69 -3.03 -21.92
C VAL A 71 -12.91 -4.32 -21.13
N GLU A 72 -12.66 -5.47 -21.75
CA GLU A 72 -12.78 -6.80 -21.13
C GLU A 72 -11.77 -7.00 -19.99
N LYS A 73 -10.49 -6.64 -20.19
CA LYS A 73 -9.48 -6.73 -19.13
C LYS A 73 -9.82 -5.82 -17.95
N LYS A 74 -10.30 -4.60 -18.23
CA LYS A 74 -10.78 -3.67 -17.19
C LYS A 74 -11.92 -4.25 -16.37
N ALA A 75 -12.85 -4.97 -17.01
CA ALA A 75 -13.96 -5.63 -16.33
C ALA A 75 -13.47 -6.78 -15.45
N ALA A 76 -12.58 -7.64 -15.96
CA ALA A 76 -12.00 -8.75 -15.20
C ALA A 76 -11.20 -8.28 -13.98
N LEU A 77 -10.40 -7.22 -14.13
CA LEU A 77 -9.65 -6.58 -13.04
C LEU A 77 -10.58 -6.00 -11.95
N LYS A 78 -11.75 -5.48 -12.34
CA LYS A 78 -12.76 -4.98 -11.41
C LYS A 78 -13.48 -6.11 -10.69
N GLU A 79 -13.90 -7.16 -11.39
CA GLU A 79 -14.51 -8.33 -10.76
C GLU A 79 -13.58 -8.97 -9.73
N TYR A 80 -12.29 -9.13 -10.07
CA TYR A 80 -11.30 -9.63 -9.13
C TYR A 80 -11.21 -8.72 -7.90
N PHE A 81 -11.16 -7.39 -8.11
CA PHE A 81 -11.11 -6.43 -7.02
C PHE A 81 -12.36 -6.48 -6.12
N GLU A 82 -13.55 -6.62 -6.70
CA GLU A 82 -14.80 -6.72 -5.93
C GLU A 82 -14.88 -8.02 -5.12
N LYS A 83 -14.45 -9.15 -5.69
CA LYS A 83 -14.37 -10.44 -4.97
C LYS A 83 -13.43 -10.34 -3.77
N VAL A 84 -12.22 -9.85 -3.99
CA VAL A 84 -11.21 -9.69 -2.92
C VAL A 84 -11.69 -8.71 -1.85
N LYS A 85 -12.34 -7.62 -2.24
CA LYS A 85 -12.91 -6.65 -1.30
C LYS A 85 -13.99 -7.28 -0.43
N LEU A 86 -14.90 -8.06 -1.01
CA LEU A 86 -15.93 -8.78 -0.26
C LEU A 86 -15.34 -9.80 0.72
N GLU A 87 -14.26 -10.49 0.35
CA GLU A 87 -13.54 -11.41 1.24
C GLU A 87 -12.84 -10.66 2.38
N GLN A 88 -12.18 -9.53 2.08
CA GLN A 88 -11.52 -8.69 3.08
C GLN A 88 -12.52 -8.08 4.06
N GLU A 89 -13.67 -7.57 3.60
CA GLU A 89 -14.71 -7.00 4.47
C GLU A 89 -15.31 -8.06 5.41
N LYS A 90 -15.47 -9.31 4.94
CA LYS A 90 -15.89 -10.43 5.79
C LYS A 90 -14.83 -10.79 6.83
N ALA A 91 -13.55 -10.84 6.43
CA ALA A 91 -12.45 -11.12 7.34
C ALA A 91 -12.28 -10.03 8.42
N ILE A 92 -12.38 -8.75 8.03
CA ILE A 92 -12.30 -7.61 8.96
C ILE A 92 -13.43 -7.66 9.99
N LYS A 93 -14.67 -7.97 9.58
CA LYS A 93 -15.81 -8.14 10.50
C LYS A 93 -15.59 -9.28 11.51
N GLN A 94 -15.02 -10.39 11.09
CA GLN A 94 -14.72 -11.52 11.97
C GLN A 94 -13.57 -11.21 12.95
N GLU A 95 -12.55 -10.49 12.49
CA GLU A 95 -11.42 -10.09 13.31
C GLU A 95 -11.78 -8.99 14.33
N GLN A 96 -12.66 -8.05 13.97
CA GLN A 96 -13.16 -7.03 14.90
C GLN A 96 -14.04 -7.63 16.00
N ALA A 97 -14.91 -8.58 15.67
CA ALA A 97 -15.69 -9.32 16.67
C ALA A 97 -14.79 -10.14 17.63
N ALA A 98 -13.67 -10.67 17.13
CA ALA A 98 -12.70 -11.38 17.96
C ALA A 98 -11.88 -10.43 18.86
N LYS A 99 -11.55 -9.22 18.40
CA LYS A 99 -10.83 -8.21 19.21
C LYS A 99 -11.70 -7.59 20.31
N GLU A 100 -13.01 -7.44 20.10
CA GLU A 100 -13.95 -6.96 21.12
C GLU A 100 -14.18 -8.00 22.24
N ALA A 101 -14.24 -9.29 21.93
CA ALA A 101 -14.38 -10.36 22.94
C ALA A 101 -13.13 -10.53 23.83
N VAL A 102 -11.93 -10.21 23.32
CA VAL A 102 -10.68 -10.27 24.10
C VAL A 102 -10.48 -9.02 24.96
N ALA A 103 -11.04 -7.87 24.56
CA ALA A 103 -11.03 -6.65 25.36
C ALA A 103 -11.92 -6.76 26.63
N GLU A 104 -13.05 -7.47 26.55
CA GLU A 104 -13.95 -7.68 27.70
C GLU A 104 -13.40 -8.70 28.72
N ALA A 105 -12.56 -9.65 28.29
CA ALA A 105 -11.90 -10.61 29.18
C ALA A 105 -10.73 -10.02 29.99
N ALA A 106 -10.18 -8.86 29.57
CA ALA A 106 -9.10 -8.17 30.29
C ALA A 106 -9.60 -7.28 31.44
N THR A 107 -10.91 -7.08 31.58
CA THR A 107 -11.53 -6.30 32.66
C THR A 107 -12.34 -7.20 33.61
N THR A 108 -11.66 -8.07 34.35
CA THR A 108 -12.21 -8.62 35.60
C THR A 108 -11.33 -8.15 36.79
N PRO A 109 -11.91 -7.54 37.84
CA PRO A 109 -11.17 -6.75 38.81
C PRO A 109 -10.55 -7.63 39.90
N ALA A 110 -9.23 -7.56 40.08
CA ALA A 110 -8.59 -8.01 41.31
C ALA A 110 -8.59 -6.84 42.31
N GLY A 111 -9.37 -6.98 43.38
CA GLY A 111 -9.36 -6.07 44.51
C GLY A 111 -8.03 -6.11 45.28
N GLY A 112 -7.79 -5.06 46.08
CA GLY A 112 -6.71 -5.05 47.06
C GLY A 112 -6.15 -3.65 47.29
N ALA A 113 -6.36 -3.14 48.50
CA ALA A 113 -6.10 -1.76 48.91
C ALA A 113 -4.69 -1.55 49.52
N VAL A 114 -4.21 -0.29 49.46
CA VAL A 114 -3.17 0.39 50.28
C VAL A 114 -1.72 -0.16 50.09
N VAL A 115 -0.63 0.60 49.92
CA VAL A 115 -0.09 1.74 50.71
C VAL A 115 1.03 2.50 49.96
N LYS A 116 1.05 3.85 50.10
CA LYS A 116 2.14 4.88 50.04
C LYS A 116 3.19 4.84 48.92
N GLU A 117 3.64 5.96 48.34
CA GLU A 117 4.20 7.13 49.02
C GLU A 117 4.22 8.37 48.10
N ALA A 118 4.28 9.54 48.73
CA ALA A 118 4.35 10.87 48.16
C ALA A 118 5.63 11.10 47.33
N ASP A 119 5.59 11.97 46.32
CA ASP A 119 6.22 13.28 46.47
C ASP A 119 5.74 14.29 45.41
N LYS A 120 5.79 15.54 45.82
CA LYS A 120 5.13 16.72 45.29
C LYS A 120 6.17 17.53 44.49
N LYS A 121 5.67 18.29 43.53
CA LYS A 121 6.12 19.66 43.20
C LYS A 121 7.31 19.85 42.24
N GLU A 122 6.99 20.67 41.25
CA GLU A 122 7.75 21.83 40.78
C GLU A 122 8.80 21.59 39.68
N GLU A 123 8.40 22.03 38.48
CA GLU A 123 9.28 22.51 37.43
C GLU A 123 10.35 23.47 38.00
N PRO A 124 11.53 23.50 37.38
CA PRO A 124 11.91 24.80 36.82
C PRO A 124 12.40 24.69 35.38
N LYS A 125 11.99 25.71 34.63
CA LYS A 125 12.46 26.10 33.30
C LYS A 125 13.98 26.26 33.28
N LEU A 126 14.62 25.80 32.21
CA LEU A 126 15.80 26.48 31.68
C LEU A 126 15.67 26.64 30.16
N GLU A 127 15.52 27.90 29.77
CA GLU A 127 15.40 28.37 28.41
C GLU A 127 16.75 28.98 27.99
N VAL A 128 17.08 28.84 26.70
CA VAL A 128 18.02 29.64 25.89
C VAL A 128 19.53 29.37 25.98
N LYS A 129 20.05 28.73 24.91
CA LYS A 129 21.18 29.26 24.11
C LYS A 129 21.00 28.92 22.63
N LYS A 130 20.42 29.84 21.85
CA LYS A 130 20.77 30.02 20.43
C LYS A 130 20.35 31.41 19.93
N LYS A 131 21.36 32.16 19.50
CA LYS A 131 21.40 33.49 18.87
C LYS A 131 21.16 34.69 19.77
#